data_AF-A0A4R7FUC9-F1
#
_entry.id   AF-A0A4R7FUC9-F1
#
_cell.length_a   1.000
_cell.length_b   1.000
_cell.length_c   1.000
_cell.angle_alpha   90.00
_cell.angle_beta   90.00
_cell.angle_gamma   90.00
#
_symmetry.space_group_name_H-M   'P 1'
#
loop_
_entity.id
_entity.type
_entity.pdbx_description
1 polymer ?
#
loop_
_entity_poly.entity_id
_entity_poly.type
_entity_poly.pdbx_seq_one_letter_code
_entity_poly.pdbx_strand_id
1 'polypeptide(L)'
;MQEAVTTGQPRVHRLMAATFLGLALMGGLSGCGTASNTAREDAAYVTQSDETEIHRRARIRLELAASYFQTGRTTIALDEIKQVLALDPNSGDAYNMRGLIYMQLGEPDIADESFSKAQSLKPTDANIMHNHGWLLCQEKKYDAADRYFNQALVQRQYFQQAKTLMAQGLCHEAAGKPAEAEASLLKAYEYDAGNPVVSFNLAKLMNQRGDPRRAQFYIRRLNNGELANSESLFLGIQIEKALGDGASARSLAAQLQKRFPDSKEAARIAGGGVL
;
A
#
# COMPACT_ATOMS: atom_id res chain seq x y z
N MET A 1 -27.44 -21.05 -61.13
CA MET A 1 -26.82 -22.18 -61.85
C MET A 1 -25.35 -22.16 -61.47
N GLN A 2 -24.69 -23.14 -60.87
CA GLN A 2 -25.01 -24.48 -60.33
C GLN A 2 -23.68 -24.91 -59.64
N GLU A 3 -23.65 -25.01 -58.30
CA GLU A 3 -23.47 -26.25 -57.50
C GLU A 3 -22.27 -27.18 -57.78
N ALA A 4 -21.53 -27.47 -56.69
CA ALA A 4 -20.96 -28.77 -56.23
C ALA A 4 -19.67 -28.50 -55.39
N VAL A 5 -19.64 -28.57 -54.05
CA VAL A 5 -19.66 -29.73 -53.10
C VAL A 5 -18.50 -30.72 -53.28
N THR A 6 -17.64 -30.83 -52.24
CA THR A 6 -17.01 -32.06 -51.69
C THR A 6 -16.10 -31.65 -50.50
N THR A 7 -16.48 -31.80 -49.22
CA THR A 7 -16.33 -32.94 -48.26
C THR A 7 -14.95 -33.59 -48.15
N GLY A 8 -14.39 -33.64 -46.92
CA GLY A 8 -13.21 -34.47 -46.60
C GLY A 8 -12.53 -34.25 -45.24
N GLN A 9 -13.08 -34.81 -44.16
CA GLN A 9 -12.34 -35.34 -42.98
C GLN A 9 -12.89 -36.77 -42.73
N PRO A 10 -12.30 -37.64 -41.87
CA PRO A 10 -10.98 -37.72 -41.25
C PRO A 10 -10.31 -39.11 -41.52
N ARG A 11 -9.09 -39.37 -41.03
CA ARG A 11 -8.54 -40.74 -40.96
C ARG A 11 -8.01 -41.11 -39.59
N VAL A 12 -8.64 -42.17 -39.05
CA VAL A 12 -8.27 -42.99 -37.91
C VAL A 12 -7.70 -44.30 -38.47
N HIS A 13 -6.58 -44.78 -37.94
CA HIS A 13 -6.11 -46.18 -38.02
C HIS A 13 -5.50 -46.48 -36.64
N ARG A 14 -6.06 -47.29 -35.72
CA ARG A 14 -6.34 -48.74 -35.70
C ARG A 14 -5.18 -49.61 -36.21
N LEU A 15 -4.60 -50.44 -35.34
CA LEU A 15 -4.80 -51.91 -35.28
C LEU A 15 -3.82 -52.54 -34.25
N MET A 16 -4.33 -53.28 -33.25
CA MET A 16 -4.21 -54.76 -33.07
C MET A 16 -2.86 -55.22 -32.48
N ALA A 17 -2.71 -56.28 -31.70
CA ALA A 17 -3.55 -57.25 -30.97
C ALA A 17 -2.57 -58.18 -30.22
N ALA A 18 -2.95 -58.82 -29.11
CA ALA A 18 -2.72 -60.25 -28.84
C ALA A 18 -3.00 -60.63 -27.37
N THR A 19 -3.97 -61.52 -27.23
CA THR A 19 -4.38 -62.37 -26.11
C THR A 19 -3.30 -63.33 -25.61
N PHE A 20 -3.31 -63.70 -24.32
CA PHE A 20 -3.25 -65.12 -23.90
C PHE A 20 -3.92 -65.37 -22.53
N LEU A 21 -4.54 -66.54 -22.48
CA LEU A 21 -5.46 -67.17 -21.52
C LEU A 21 -4.73 -67.78 -20.30
N GLY A 22 -5.38 -67.91 -19.13
CA GLY A 22 -4.79 -68.67 -18.02
C GLY A 22 -5.59 -68.78 -16.71
N LEU A 23 -6.61 -69.65 -16.72
CA LEU A 23 -7.13 -70.55 -15.66
C LEU A 23 -7.40 -70.09 -14.20
N ALA A 24 -8.58 -70.49 -13.74
CA ALA A 24 -9.15 -70.35 -12.41
C ALA A 24 -8.59 -71.34 -11.37
N LEU A 25 -8.60 -70.94 -10.09
CA LEU A 25 -8.72 -71.83 -8.93
C LEU A 25 -9.43 -71.10 -7.77
N MET A 26 -10.59 -71.63 -7.39
CA MET A 26 -11.33 -71.26 -6.17
C MET A 26 -10.63 -71.83 -4.93
N GLY A 27 -10.66 -71.05 -3.83
CA GLY A 27 -10.49 -71.58 -2.48
C GLY A 27 -10.02 -70.53 -1.48
N GLY A 28 -10.93 -70.03 -0.63
CA GLY A 28 -10.56 -69.25 0.57
C GLY A 28 -11.53 -68.13 0.92
N LEU A 29 -12.68 -68.48 1.49
CA LEU A 29 -13.48 -67.54 2.29
C LEU A 29 -12.73 -67.27 3.60
N SER A 30 -12.25 -66.04 3.83
CA SER A 30 -12.00 -65.46 5.15
C SER A 30 -11.62 -63.98 5.03
N GLY A 31 -12.32 -63.10 5.75
CA GLY A 31 -11.85 -61.75 6.06
C GLY A 31 -12.66 -60.61 5.45
N CYS A 32 -13.79 -60.27 6.08
CA CYS A 32 -14.41 -58.97 5.93
C CYS A 32 -13.47 -57.85 6.40
N GLY A 33 -13.43 -56.75 5.65
CA GLY A 33 -13.36 -55.41 6.21
C GLY A 33 -11.97 -54.78 6.30
N THR A 34 -11.59 -54.07 5.25
CA THR A 34 -11.08 -52.70 5.44
C THR A 34 -11.62 -51.86 4.29
N ALA A 35 -12.72 -51.16 4.58
CA ALA A 35 -13.11 -50.00 3.82
C ALA A 35 -11.90 -49.05 3.76
N SER A 36 -11.65 -48.52 2.57
CA SER A 36 -10.79 -47.36 2.37
C SER A 36 -11.35 -46.19 3.17
N ASN A 37 -10.96 -46.09 4.44
CA ASN A 37 -11.09 -44.86 5.19
C ASN A 37 -10.01 -43.93 4.65
N THR A 38 -10.37 -43.19 3.60
CA THR A 38 -9.88 -41.84 3.42
C THR A 38 -10.27 -41.06 4.69
N ALA A 39 -9.43 -41.20 5.73
CA ALA A 39 -9.38 -40.27 6.83
C ALA A 39 -8.90 -38.95 6.22
N ARG A 40 -9.87 -38.20 5.68
CA ARG A 40 -9.79 -36.76 5.58
C ARG A 40 -9.53 -36.34 7.02
N GLU A 41 -8.29 -36.02 7.34
CA GLU A 41 -7.97 -35.37 8.60
C GLU A 41 -8.97 -34.22 8.75
N ASP A 42 -9.83 -34.34 9.76
CA ASP A 42 -10.67 -33.24 10.20
C ASP A 42 -9.71 -32.13 10.61
N ALA A 43 -9.39 -31.25 9.67
CA ALA A 43 -8.67 -30.02 9.94
C ALA A 43 -9.59 -29.16 10.79
N ALA A 44 -9.55 -29.42 12.11
CA ALA A 44 -10.23 -28.62 13.11
C ALA A 44 -9.86 -27.16 12.82
N TYR A 45 -10.87 -26.33 12.61
CA TYR A 45 -10.65 -24.91 12.38
C TYR A 45 -9.94 -24.35 13.62
N VAL A 46 -8.68 -23.93 13.47
CA VAL A 46 -7.93 -23.27 14.53
C VAL A 46 -8.57 -21.90 14.75
N THR A 47 -9.05 -21.68 15.97
CA THR A 47 -9.70 -20.46 16.41
C THR A 47 -8.80 -19.68 17.37
N GLN A 48 -9.18 -18.45 17.72
CA GLN A 48 -8.44 -17.66 18.72
C GLN A 48 -8.39 -18.32 20.11
N SER A 49 -9.31 -19.24 20.41
CA SER A 49 -9.26 -19.99 21.68
C SER A 49 -8.18 -21.07 21.71
N ASP A 50 -7.66 -21.48 20.56
CA ASP A 50 -6.60 -22.50 20.45
C ASP A 50 -5.19 -21.88 20.53
N GLU A 51 -5.10 -20.54 20.52
CA GLU A 51 -3.86 -19.79 20.68
C GLU A 51 -3.27 -19.98 22.09
N THR A 52 -1.99 -20.35 22.18
CA THR A 52 -1.30 -20.45 23.47
C THR A 52 -1.29 -19.09 24.17
N GLU A 53 -1.28 -19.08 25.51
CA GLU A 53 -1.19 -17.85 26.31
C GLU A 53 0.00 -16.95 25.93
N ILE A 54 1.15 -17.54 25.56
CA ILE A 54 2.34 -16.78 25.14
C ILE A 54 2.08 -16.01 23.84
N HIS A 55 1.59 -16.69 22.80
CA HIS A 55 1.25 -16.07 21.52
C HIS A 55 0.16 -14.99 21.68
N ARG A 56 -0.89 -15.28 22.46
CA ARG A 56 -1.96 -14.32 22.78
C ARG A 56 -1.40 -13.06 23.43
N ARG A 57 -0.53 -13.22 24.42
CA ARG A 57 0.12 -12.11 25.12
C ARG A 57 0.98 -11.27 24.18
N ALA A 58 1.79 -11.92 23.34
CA ALA A 58 2.63 -11.25 22.35
C ALA A 58 1.76 -10.42 21.38
N ARG A 59 0.67 -10.99 20.86
CA ARG A 59 -0.26 -10.29 19.97
C ARG A 59 -0.92 -9.08 20.63
N ILE A 60 -1.45 -9.22 21.84
CA ILE A 60 -2.06 -8.11 22.58
C ILE A 60 -1.05 -6.98 22.82
N ARG A 61 0.20 -7.31 23.18
CA ARG A 61 1.25 -6.31 23.38
C ARG A 61 1.63 -5.60 22.08
N LEU A 62 1.64 -6.31 20.96
CA LEU A 62 1.86 -5.70 19.65
C LEU A 62 0.74 -4.71 19.29
N GLU A 63 -0.52 -5.06 19.57
CA GLU A 63 -1.67 -4.16 19.39
C GLU A 63 -1.56 -2.91 20.29
N LEU A 64 -1.16 -3.09 21.55
CA LEU A 64 -0.88 -1.97 22.47
C LEU A 64 0.25 -1.07 21.97
N ALA A 65 1.35 -1.66 21.49
CA ALA A 65 2.46 -0.91 20.91
C ALA A 65 2.01 -0.06 19.73
N ALA A 66 1.21 -0.62 18.82
CA ALA A 66 0.65 0.10 17.69
C ALA A 66 -0.21 1.29 18.15
N SER A 67 -1.07 1.09 19.14
CA SER A 67 -1.94 2.14 19.71
C SER A 67 -1.13 3.26 20.40
N TYR A 68 -0.13 2.90 21.21
CA TYR A 68 0.76 3.87 21.84
C TYR A 68 1.59 4.65 20.82
N PHE A 69 2.05 4.00 19.75
CA PHE A 69 2.77 4.65 18.66
C PHE A 69 1.88 5.65 17.93
N GLN A 70 0.65 5.26 17.58
CA GLN A 70 -0.33 6.15 16.93
C GLN A 70 -0.68 7.39 17.77
N THR A 71 -0.62 7.28 19.09
CA THR A 71 -0.89 8.39 20.02
C THR A 71 0.37 9.17 20.41
N GLY A 72 1.51 8.93 19.74
CA GLY A 72 2.77 9.64 19.95
C GLY A 72 3.53 9.24 21.22
N ARG A 73 3.09 8.20 21.94
CA ARG A 73 3.75 7.67 23.13
C ARG A 73 4.83 6.66 22.74
N THR A 74 5.80 7.15 21.97
CA THR A 74 6.79 6.33 21.26
C THR A 74 7.65 5.47 22.17
N THR A 75 8.05 5.97 23.34
CA THR A 75 8.85 5.19 24.31
C THR A 75 8.07 4.04 24.94
N ILE A 76 6.79 4.25 25.25
CA ILE A 76 5.90 3.20 25.77
C ILE A 76 5.66 2.12 24.70
N ALA A 77 5.43 2.55 23.45
CA ALA A 77 5.32 1.62 22.32
C ALA A 77 6.58 0.74 22.18
N LEU A 78 7.77 1.34 22.32
CA LEU A 78 9.03 0.60 22.26
C LEU A 78 9.15 -0.43 23.38
N ASP A 79 8.74 -0.09 24.60
CA ASP A 79 8.79 -1.02 25.73
C ASP A 79 7.83 -2.20 25.52
N GLU A 80 6.64 -1.97 24.98
CA GLU A 80 5.75 -3.07 24.58
C GLU A 80 6.37 -3.96 23.49
N ILE A 81 7.04 -3.38 22.49
CA ILE A 81 7.76 -4.16 21.46
C ILE A 81 8.89 -4.99 22.04
N LYS A 82 9.65 -4.48 23.02
CA LYS A 82 10.66 -5.29 23.73
C LYS A 82 10.02 -6.50 24.41
N GLN A 83 8.85 -6.33 25.01
CA GLN A 83 8.12 -7.44 25.63
C GLN A 83 7.62 -8.45 24.58
N VAL A 84 7.16 -8.00 23.41
CA VAL A 84 6.79 -8.89 22.29
C VAL A 84 8.00 -9.71 21.85
N LEU A 85 9.14 -9.08 21.61
CA LEU A 85 10.35 -9.75 21.13
C LEU A 85 10.99 -10.68 22.18
N ALA A 86 10.75 -10.46 23.46
CA ALA A 86 11.14 -11.40 24.51
C ALA A 86 10.28 -12.67 24.52
N LEU A 87 9.00 -12.57 24.12
CA LEU A 87 8.06 -13.69 24.04
C LEU A 87 8.16 -14.44 22.70
N ASP A 88 8.33 -13.69 21.61
CA ASP A 88 8.49 -14.18 20.24
C ASP A 88 9.64 -13.43 19.54
N PRO A 89 10.88 -13.96 19.63
CA PRO A 89 12.06 -13.38 18.99
C PRO A 89 12.00 -13.37 17.45
N ASN A 90 11.05 -14.07 16.84
CA ASN A 90 10.87 -14.19 15.39
C ASN A 90 9.61 -13.47 14.89
N SER A 91 9.03 -12.57 15.70
CA SER A 91 7.88 -11.79 15.30
C SER A 91 8.24 -10.74 14.25
N GLY A 92 7.95 -11.03 12.98
CA GLY A 92 8.16 -10.08 11.88
C GLY A 92 7.39 -8.76 12.06
N ASP A 93 6.17 -8.81 12.62
CA ASP A 93 5.39 -7.60 12.88
C ASP A 93 5.98 -6.74 13.98
N ALA A 94 6.57 -7.36 15.02
CA ALA A 94 7.24 -6.63 16.08
C ALA A 94 8.50 -5.91 15.57
N TYR A 95 9.29 -6.56 14.71
CA TYR A 95 10.42 -5.89 14.06
C TYR A 95 9.96 -4.77 13.10
N ASN A 96 8.87 -4.96 12.36
CA ASN A 96 8.30 -3.89 11.53
C ASN A 96 7.89 -2.68 12.39
N MET A 97 7.21 -2.91 13.51
CA MET A 97 6.82 -1.85 14.44
C MET A 97 8.04 -1.21 15.13
N ARG A 98 9.05 -2.00 15.50
CA ARG A 98 10.35 -1.49 15.98
C ARG A 98 10.97 -0.53 14.97
N GLY A 99 10.96 -0.89 13.69
CA GLY A 99 11.47 -0.05 12.61
C GLY A 99 10.75 1.29 12.52
N LEU A 100 9.41 1.28 12.53
CA LEU A 100 8.61 2.52 12.55
C LEU A 100 8.90 3.39 13.78
N ILE A 101 9.05 2.77 14.94
CA ILE A 101 9.36 3.45 16.20
C ILE A 101 10.73 4.14 16.12
N TYR A 102 11.78 3.46 15.70
CA TYR A 102 13.12 4.06 15.59
C TYR A 102 13.21 5.09 14.46
N MET A 103 12.46 4.92 13.37
CA MET A 103 12.31 5.94 12.33
C MET A 103 11.71 7.24 12.91
N GLN A 104 10.66 7.13 13.75
CA GLN A 104 10.07 8.29 14.44
C GLN A 104 11.00 8.93 15.48
N LEU A 105 11.90 8.15 16.09
CA LEU A 105 12.91 8.63 17.03
C LEU A 105 14.12 9.28 16.35
N GLY A 106 14.23 9.20 15.01
CA GLY A 106 15.37 9.73 14.27
C GLY A 106 16.60 8.84 14.29
N GLU A 107 16.42 7.53 14.48
CA GLU A 107 17.48 6.51 14.53
C GLU A 107 17.38 5.59 13.29
N PRO A 108 17.76 6.09 12.09
CA PRO A 108 17.50 5.39 10.83
C PRO A 108 18.25 4.06 10.69
N ASP A 109 19.46 3.94 11.25
CA ASP A 109 20.26 2.70 11.18
C ASP A 109 19.57 1.55 11.90
N ILE A 110 18.99 1.82 13.08
CA ILE A 110 18.24 0.83 13.85
C ILE A 110 16.91 0.52 13.17
N ALA A 111 16.29 1.51 12.53
CA ALA A 111 15.09 1.30 11.75
C ALA A 111 15.33 0.37 10.55
N ASP A 112 16.42 0.59 9.81
CA ASP A 112 16.83 -0.24 8.66
C ASP A 112 17.14 -1.69 9.08
N GLU A 113 17.87 -1.88 10.18
CA GLU A 113 18.12 -3.20 10.77
C GLU A 113 16.79 -3.91 11.09
N SER A 114 15.86 -3.18 11.70
CA SER A 114 14.55 -3.71 12.10
C SER A 114 13.72 -4.10 10.90
N PHE A 115 13.63 -3.27 9.87
CA PHE A 115 12.89 -3.60 8.64
C PHE A 115 13.53 -4.77 7.90
N SER A 116 14.85 -4.81 7.83
CA SER A 116 15.59 -5.93 7.22
C SER A 116 15.30 -7.24 7.93
N LYS A 117 15.29 -7.24 9.28
CA LYS A 117 14.91 -8.42 10.06
C LYS A 117 13.45 -8.81 9.83
N ALA A 118 12.54 -7.84 9.84
CA ALA A 118 11.12 -8.05 9.57
C ALA A 118 10.89 -8.70 8.19
N GLN A 119 11.57 -8.18 7.16
CA GLN A 119 11.48 -8.70 5.79
C GLN A 119 12.06 -10.12 5.66
N SER A 120 13.16 -10.42 6.37
CA SER A 120 13.70 -11.79 6.40
C SER A 120 12.72 -12.81 6.98
N LEU A 121 11.86 -12.38 7.91
CA LEU A 121 10.84 -13.21 8.56
C LEU A 121 9.55 -13.27 7.75
N LYS A 122 9.21 -12.19 7.03
CA LYS A 122 8.01 -12.06 6.21
C LYS A 122 8.34 -11.48 4.82
N PRO A 123 8.92 -12.28 3.91
CA PRO A 123 9.49 -11.80 2.65
C PRO A 123 8.46 -11.29 1.64
N THR A 124 7.16 -11.56 1.84
CA THR A 124 6.07 -11.13 0.95
C THR A 124 5.16 -10.09 1.57
N ASP A 125 5.49 -9.54 2.75
CA ASP A 125 4.68 -8.53 3.41
C ASP A 125 4.94 -7.15 2.79
N ALA A 126 3.97 -6.68 2.01
CA ALA A 126 4.03 -5.39 1.35
C ALA A 126 4.05 -4.19 2.30
N ASN A 127 3.54 -4.32 3.54
CA ASN A 127 3.61 -3.22 4.51
C ASN A 127 5.04 -3.01 5.00
N ILE A 128 5.80 -4.09 5.20
CA ILE A 128 7.22 -4.02 5.54
C ILE A 128 8.00 -3.36 4.40
N MET A 129 7.76 -3.80 3.15
CA MET A 129 8.39 -3.20 1.97
C MET A 129 8.06 -1.71 1.83
N HIS A 130 6.79 -1.34 2.02
CA HIS A 130 6.36 0.07 2.02
C HIS A 130 7.09 0.89 3.08
N ASN A 131 7.13 0.42 4.32
CA ASN A 131 7.75 1.14 5.43
C ASN A 131 9.27 1.30 5.21
N HIS A 132 9.94 0.25 4.73
CA HIS A 132 11.37 0.30 4.41
C HIS A 132 11.66 1.26 3.25
N GLY A 133 10.85 1.21 2.19
CA GLY A 133 10.94 2.18 1.10
C GLY A 133 10.76 3.62 1.57
N TRP A 134 9.84 3.85 2.51
CA TRP A 134 9.63 5.17 3.09
C TRP A 134 10.83 5.66 3.92
N LEU A 135 11.42 4.80 4.76
CA LEU A 135 12.66 5.13 5.49
C LEU A 135 13.78 5.54 4.51
N LEU A 136 14.02 4.73 3.48
CA LEU A 136 15.05 5.00 2.47
C LEU A 136 14.79 6.32 1.74
N CYS A 137 13.53 6.67 1.52
CA CYS A 137 13.15 7.95 0.94
C CYS A 137 13.54 9.13 1.84
N GLN A 138 13.28 9.02 3.16
CA GLN A 138 13.68 10.04 4.14
C GLN A 138 15.20 10.21 4.21
N GLU A 139 15.94 9.12 4.03
CA GLU A 139 17.41 9.13 3.90
C GLU A 139 17.91 9.57 2.52
N LYS A 140 17.02 10.00 1.61
CA LYS A 140 17.33 10.43 0.23
C LYS A 140 17.93 9.33 -0.66
N LYS A 141 17.78 8.06 -0.28
CA LYS A 141 18.16 6.87 -1.05
C LYS A 141 17.05 6.52 -2.06
N TYR A 142 16.72 7.47 -2.93
CA TYR A 142 15.50 7.45 -3.75
C TYR A 142 15.34 6.22 -4.65
N ASP A 143 16.40 5.80 -5.35
CA ASP A 143 16.32 4.63 -6.24
C ASP A 143 16.14 3.33 -5.46
N ALA A 144 16.65 3.25 -4.22
CA ALA A 144 16.41 2.12 -3.34
C ALA A 144 14.97 2.12 -2.82
N ALA A 145 14.47 3.29 -2.39
CA ALA A 145 13.08 3.48 -1.98
C ALA A 145 12.08 3.02 -3.06
N ASP A 146 12.32 3.43 -4.31
CA ASP A 146 11.44 3.09 -5.43
C ASP A 146 11.38 1.57 -5.69
N ARG A 147 12.52 0.86 -5.59
CA ARG A 147 12.53 -0.61 -5.69
C ARG A 147 11.64 -1.26 -4.65
N TYR A 148 11.69 -0.78 -3.41
CA TYR A 148 10.86 -1.29 -2.31
C TYR A 148 9.37 -1.00 -2.51
N PHE A 149 9.02 0.20 -2.96
CA PHE A 149 7.62 0.52 -3.30
C PHE A 149 7.10 -0.36 -4.44
N ASN A 150 7.88 -0.56 -5.50
CA ASN A 150 7.49 -1.43 -6.61
C ASN A 150 7.33 -2.89 -6.17
N GLN A 151 8.19 -3.39 -5.28
CA GLN A 151 8.04 -4.72 -4.68
C GLN A 151 6.76 -4.85 -3.85
N ALA A 152 6.38 -3.81 -3.09
CA ALA A 152 5.14 -3.80 -2.33
C ALA A 152 3.90 -3.85 -3.26
N LEU A 153 3.91 -3.06 -4.33
CA LEU A 153 2.78 -2.89 -5.25
C LEU A 153 2.45 -4.14 -6.08
N VAL A 154 3.41 -5.06 -6.27
CA VAL A 154 3.17 -6.31 -7.00
C VAL A 154 2.67 -7.45 -6.11
N GLN A 155 2.59 -7.27 -4.79
CA GLN A 155 2.09 -8.30 -3.88
C GLN A 155 0.58 -8.47 -4.04
N ARG A 156 0.14 -9.71 -4.34
CA ARG A 156 -1.26 -10.01 -4.70
C ARG A 156 -2.28 -9.66 -3.62
N GLN A 157 -1.91 -9.77 -2.34
CA GLN A 157 -2.80 -9.55 -1.20
C GLN A 157 -2.67 -8.15 -0.60
N TYR A 158 -1.91 -7.26 -1.24
CA TYR A 158 -1.76 -5.90 -0.75
C TYR A 158 -3.00 -5.08 -1.09
N PHE A 159 -3.54 -4.34 -0.13
CA PHE A 159 -4.75 -3.52 -0.29
C PHE A 159 -4.51 -2.03 0.00
N GLN A 160 -3.30 -1.65 0.41
CA GLN A 160 -2.91 -0.26 0.65
C GLN A 160 -2.11 0.33 -0.53
N GLN A 161 -2.44 -0.07 -1.77
CA GLN A 161 -1.76 0.43 -2.98
C GLN A 161 -1.80 1.95 -3.06
N ALA A 162 -2.96 2.57 -2.74
CA ALA A 162 -3.11 4.02 -2.73
C ALA A 162 -2.06 4.71 -1.84
N LYS A 163 -1.84 4.17 -0.63
CA LYS A 163 -0.86 4.68 0.33
C LYS A 163 0.55 4.57 -0.21
N THR A 164 0.91 3.43 -0.80
CA THR A 164 2.25 3.24 -1.37
C THR A 164 2.49 4.10 -2.60
N LEU A 165 1.52 4.19 -3.52
CA LEU A 165 1.63 5.04 -4.71
C LEU A 165 1.74 6.52 -4.34
N MET A 166 1.01 6.97 -3.32
CA MET A 166 1.15 8.31 -2.78
C MET A 166 2.57 8.53 -2.23
N ALA A 167 3.07 7.62 -1.36
CA ALA A 167 4.42 7.72 -0.80
C ALA A 167 5.51 7.71 -1.89
N GLN A 168 5.37 6.84 -2.90
CA GLN A 168 6.25 6.77 -4.06
C GLN A 168 6.25 8.08 -4.85
N GLY A 169 5.08 8.66 -5.12
CA GLY A 169 4.96 9.92 -5.83
C GLY A 169 5.60 11.10 -5.09
N LEU A 170 5.37 11.19 -3.77
CA LEU A 170 6.06 12.18 -2.92
C LEU A 170 7.57 11.96 -2.91
N CYS A 171 8.02 10.71 -2.92
CA CYS A 171 9.43 10.36 -2.99
C CYS A 171 10.08 10.78 -4.32
N HIS A 172 9.39 10.54 -5.43
CA HIS A 172 9.83 11.01 -6.76
C HIS A 172 9.90 12.53 -6.84
N GLU A 173 8.94 13.23 -6.24
CA GLU A 173 8.99 14.69 -6.17
C GLU A 173 10.22 15.16 -5.39
N ALA A 174 10.48 14.57 -4.22
CA ALA A 174 11.68 14.87 -3.43
C ALA A 174 12.99 14.54 -4.16
N ALA A 175 12.97 13.52 -5.04
CA ALA A 175 14.08 13.14 -5.89
C ALA A 175 14.29 14.05 -7.11
N GLY A 176 13.43 15.07 -7.32
CA GLY A 176 13.48 15.93 -8.50
C GLY A 176 13.00 15.25 -9.78
N LYS A 177 12.13 14.24 -9.67
CA LYS A 177 11.56 13.44 -10.76
C LYS A 177 10.05 13.73 -10.91
N PRO A 178 9.65 14.93 -11.41
CA PRO A 178 8.26 15.39 -11.35
C PRO A 178 7.32 14.59 -12.27
N ALA A 179 7.80 14.04 -13.38
CA ALA A 179 6.98 13.24 -14.28
C ALA A 179 6.59 11.90 -13.64
N GLU A 180 7.54 11.24 -12.99
CA GLU A 180 7.34 10.01 -12.23
C GLU A 180 6.50 10.25 -10.98
N ALA A 181 6.65 11.42 -10.34
CA ALA A 181 5.80 11.85 -9.24
C ALA A 181 4.33 11.98 -9.67
N GLU A 182 4.07 12.69 -10.78
CA GLU A 182 2.73 12.85 -11.34
C GLU A 182 2.12 11.49 -11.70
N ALA A 183 2.89 10.59 -12.32
CA ALA A 183 2.42 9.26 -12.70
C ALA A 183 2.00 8.41 -11.48
N SER A 184 2.82 8.37 -10.42
CA SER A 184 2.49 7.62 -9.20
C SER A 184 1.29 8.24 -8.48
N LEU A 185 1.21 9.58 -8.39
CA LEU A 185 0.09 10.27 -7.74
C LEU A 185 -1.22 10.13 -8.51
N LEU A 186 -1.20 10.12 -9.85
CA LEU A 186 -2.39 9.85 -10.66
C LEU A 186 -2.94 8.45 -10.38
N LYS A 187 -2.07 7.43 -10.34
CA LYS A 187 -2.48 6.08 -9.93
C LYS A 187 -3.01 6.05 -8.50
N ALA A 188 -2.39 6.77 -7.56
CA ALA A 188 -2.90 6.88 -6.20
C ALA A 188 -4.33 7.47 -6.18
N TYR A 189 -4.58 8.50 -7.00
CA TYR A 189 -5.88 9.15 -7.14
C TYR A 189 -6.95 8.21 -7.73
N GLU A 190 -6.58 7.29 -8.63
CA GLU A 190 -7.50 6.27 -9.15
C GLU A 190 -8.01 5.33 -8.05
N TYR A 191 -7.19 5.01 -7.04
CA TYR A 191 -7.60 4.22 -5.88
C TYR A 191 -8.36 5.04 -4.83
N ASP A 192 -7.90 6.27 -4.56
CA ASP A 192 -8.48 7.16 -3.54
C ASP A 192 -8.48 8.62 -4.01
N ALA A 193 -9.56 9.01 -4.70
CA ALA A 193 -9.79 10.38 -5.16
C ALA A 193 -10.20 11.35 -4.02
N GLY A 194 -10.36 10.86 -2.80
CA GLY A 194 -10.68 11.67 -1.61
C GLY A 194 -9.44 12.17 -0.87
N ASN A 195 -8.26 11.62 -1.19
CA ASN A 195 -7.04 11.95 -0.47
C ASN A 195 -6.58 13.40 -0.73
N PRO A 196 -6.49 14.26 0.31
CA PRO A 196 -6.12 15.66 0.15
C PRO A 196 -4.64 15.83 -0.23
N VAL A 197 -3.75 14.95 0.25
CA VAL A 197 -2.32 14.99 -0.06
C VAL A 197 -2.10 14.69 -1.54
N VAL A 198 -2.80 13.69 -2.09
CA VAL A 198 -2.71 13.36 -3.52
C VAL A 198 -3.22 14.53 -4.37
N SER A 199 -4.40 15.08 -4.05
CA SER A 199 -5.00 16.18 -4.81
C SER A 199 -4.14 17.45 -4.80
N PHE A 200 -3.59 17.80 -3.63
CA PHE A 200 -2.70 18.96 -3.49
C PHE A 200 -1.43 18.80 -4.33
N ASN A 201 -0.75 17.66 -4.24
CA ASN A 201 0.53 17.46 -4.95
C ASN A 201 0.33 17.33 -6.46
N LEU A 202 -0.77 16.71 -6.93
CA LEU A 202 -1.13 16.74 -8.35
C LEU A 202 -1.35 18.16 -8.85
N ALA A 203 -2.16 18.96 -8.14
CA ALA A 203 -2.38 20.36 -8.51
C ALA A 203 -1.07 21.15 -8.56
N LYS A 204 -0.20 20.95 -7.57
CA LYS A 204 1.11 21.61 -7.48
C LYS A 204 2.00 21.27 -8.68
N LEU A 205 2.18 19.98 -8.97
CA LEU A 205 3.00 19.50 -10.09
C LEU A 205 2.45 20.01 -11.43
N MET A 206 1.13 19.94 -11.64
CA MET A 206 0.49 20.43 -12.86
C MET A 206 0.62 21.94 -13.04
N ASN A 207 0.54 22.71 -11.96
CA ASN A 207 0.75 24.14 -12.01
C ASN A 207 2.21 24.49 -12.33
N GLN A 208 3.17 23.79 -11.71
CA GLN A 208 4.61 23.99 -11.93
C GLN A 208 5.04 23.71 -13.38
N ARG A 209 4.42 22.73 -14.04
CA ARG A 209 4.67 22.45 -15.47
C ARG A 209 3.94 23.40 -16.44
N GLY A 210 3.24 24.42 -15.94
CA GLY A 210 2.52 25.40 -16.76
C GLY A 210 1.14 24.93 -17.23
N ASP A 211 0.50 23.99 -16.52
CA ASP A 211 -0.87 23.56 -16.80
C ASP A 211 -1.84 23.88 -15.65
N PRO A 212 -2.13 25.18 -15.44
CA PRO A 212 -3.01 25.59 -14.35
C PRO A 212 -4.45 25.13 -14.57
N ARG A 213 -4.86 24.83 -15.80
CA ARG A 213 -6.24 24.38 -16.11
C ARG A 213 -6.48 22.97 -15.61
N ARG A 214 -5.53 22.04 -15.81
CA ARG A 214 -5.60 20.72 -15.17
C ARG A 214 -5.38 20.80 -13.67
N ALA A 215 -4.48 21.66 -13.20
CA ALA A 215 -4.27 21.85 -11.75
C ALA A 215 -5.54 22.30 -11.02
N GLN A 216 -6.33 23.20 -11.64
CA GLN A 216 -7.57 23.73 -11.09
C GLN A 216 -8.59 22.63 -10.74
N PHE A 217 -8.66 21.57 -11.55
CA PHE A 217 -9.57 20.44 -11.30
C PHE A 217 -9.32 19.81 -9.92
N TYR A 218 -8.07 19.47 -9.62
CA TYR A 218 -7.71 18.81 -8.37
C TYR A 218 -7.81 19.76 -7.17
N ILE A 219 -7.33 21.00 -7.32
CA ILE A 219 -7.31 21.94 -6.18
C ILE A 219 -8.70 22.42 -5.79
N ARG A 220 -9.63 22.60 -6.74
CA ARG A 220 -11.01 23.00 -6.44
C ARG A 220 -11.75 21.91 -5.68
N ARG A 221 -11.57 20.63 -6.06
CA ARG A 221 -12.16 19.50 -5.33
C ARG A 221 -11.72 19.49 -3.86
N LEU A 222 -10.42 19.69 -3.62
CA LEU A 222 -9.87 19.78 -2.26
C LEU A 222 -10.40 21.01 -1.51
N ASN A 223 -10.33 22.20 -2.10
CA ASN A 223 -10.67 23.46 -1.43
C ASN A 223 -12.17 23.64 -1.16
N ASN A 224 -13.03 22.97 -1.92
CA ASN A 224 -14.47 22.94 -1.68
C ASN A 224 -14.87 21.92 -0.59
N GLY A 225 -13.92 21.12 -0.08
CA GLY A 225 -14.15 20.16 1.00
C GLY A 225 -13.69 20.66 2.38
N GLU A 226 -13.98 19.87 3.40
CA GLU A 226 -13.60 20.15 4.79
C GLU A 226 -12.08 20.06 5.04
N LEU A 227 -11.38 19.29 4.20
CA LEU A 227 -9.94 19.03 4.30
C LEU A 227 -9.08 20.16 3.73
N ALA A 228 -9.68 21.25 3.24
CA ALA A 228 -8.96 22.43 2.79
C ALA A 228 -8.16 23.07 3.94
N ASN A 229 -6.90 23.42 3.68
CA ASN A 229 -6.00 24.05 4.64
C ASN A 229 -5.40 25.36 4.06
N SER A 230 -4.52 26.03 4.81
CA SER A 230 -3.94 27.30 4.35
C SER A 230 -3.13 27.14 3.07
N GLU A 231 -2.34 26.07 2.96
CA GLU A 231 -1.50 25.77 1.79
C GLU A 231 -2.33 25.47 0.54
N SER A 232 -3.39 24.66 0.66
CA SER A 232 -4.24 24.28 -0.47
C SER A 232 -5.04 25.47 -0.99
N LEU A 233 -5.53 26.34 -0.11
CA LEU A 233 -6.18 27.59 -0.51
C LEU A 233 -5.19 28.53 -1.20
N PHE A 234 -3.98 28.66 -0.68
CA PHE A 234 -2.95 29.50 -1.27
C PHE A 234 -2.53 29.01 -2.67
N LEU A 235 -2.38 27.70 -2.86
CA LEU A 235 -2.14 27.11 -4.17
C LEU A 235 -3.32 27.37 -5.12
N GLY A 236 -4.56 27.26 -4.63
CA GLY A 236 -5.76 27.63 -5.38
C GLY A 236 -5.72 29.08 -5.86
N ILE A 237 -5.35 30.03 -4.99
CA ILE A 237 -5.21 31.45 -5.36
C ILE A 237 -4.21 31.63 -6.51
N GLN A 238 -3.06 30.94 -6.45
CA GLN A 238 -2.04 31.02 -7.51
C GLN A 238 -2.56 30.46 -8.84
N ILE A 239 -3.26 29.32 -8.80
CA ILE A 239 -3.83 28.67 -9.98
C ILE A 239 -4.92 29.54 -10.62
N GLU A 240 -5.84 30.10 -9.83
CA GLU A 240 -6.90 30.98 -10.35
C GLU A 240 -6.31 32.25 -10.98
N LYS A 241 -5.24 32.80 -10.40
CA LYS A 241 -4.50 33.93 -11.00
C LYS A 241 -3.83 33.57 -12.32
N ALA A 242 -3.18 32.42 -12.38
CA ALA A 242 -2.57 31.93 -13.62
C ALA A 242 -3.61 31.71 -14.75
N LEU A 243 -4.88 31.49 -14.39
CA LEU A 243 -6.00 31.37 -15.32
C LEU A 243 -6.70 32.71 -15.64
N GLY A 244 -6.30 33.81 -15.00
CA GLY A 244 -6.95 35.11 -15.13
C GLY A 244 -8.28 35.24 -14.37
N ASP A 245 -8.63 34.28 -13.51
CA ASP A 245 -9.85 34.33 -12.69
C ASP A 245 -9.60 35.08 -11.36
N GLY A 246 -9.51 36.40 -11.48
CA GLY A 246 -9.29 37.28 -10.33
C GLY A 246 -10.44 37.26 -9.32
N ALA A 247 -11.65 36.91 -9.73
CA ALA A 247 -12.80 36.83 -8.84
C ALA A 247 -12.69 35.62 -7.90
N SER A 248 -12.43 34.43 -8.46
CA SER A 248 -12.19 33.21 -7.69
C SER A 248 -10.96 33.36 -6.79
N ALA A 249 -9.89 33.97 -7.29
CA ALA A 249 -8.69 34.23 -6.50
C ALA A 249 -8.96 35.11 -5.26
N ARG A 250 -9.76 36.18 -5.39
CA ARG A 250 -10.16 37.03 -4.26
C ARG A 250 -11.06 36.30 -3.27
N SER A 251 -11.97 35.46 -3.76
CA SER A 251 -12.83 34.63 -2.90
C SER A 251 -12.00 33.67 -2.04
N LEU A 252 -11.05 32.95 -2.66
CA LEU A 252 -10.13 32.06 -1.94
C LEU A 252 -9.24 32.81 -0.96
N ALA A 253 -8.76 34.02 -1.31
CA ALA A 253 -7.98 34.87 -0.41
C ALA A 253 -8.78 35.30 0.83
N ALA A 254 -10.05 35.69 0.66
CA ALA A 254 -10.93 36.01 1.77
C ALA A 254 -11.19 34.78 2.66
N GLN A 255 -11.38 33.60 2.05
CA GLN A 255 -11.55 32.35 2.78
C GLN A 255 -10.28 31.98 3.59
N LEU A 256 -9.09 32.11 3.00
CA LEU A 256 -7.81 31.90 3.65
C LEU A 256 -7.64 32.82 4.86
N GLN A 257 -7.86 34.12 4.69
CA GLN A 257 -7.74 35.10 5.78
C GLN A 257 -8.75 34.85 6.91
N LYS A 258 -9.96 34.42 6.57
CA LYS A 258 -11.02 34.13 7.55
C LYS A 258 -10.76 32.86 8.35
N ARG A 259 -10.33 31.77 7.68
CA ARG A 259 -10.19 30.44 8.30
C ARG A 259 -8.82 30.23 8.94
N PHE A 260 -7.78 30.86 8.41
CA PHE A 260 -6.39 30.64 8.81
C PHE A 260 -5.62 31.97 8.96
N PRO A 261 -6.11 32.92 9.78
CA PRO A 261 -5.55 34.27 9.88
C PRO A 261 -4.07 34.30 10.29
N ASP A 262 -3.64 33.35 11.12
CA ASP A 262 -2.27 33.28 11.65
C ASP A 262 -1.31 32.44 10.78
N SER A 263 -1.80 31.97 9.62
CA SER A 263 -0.97 31.18 8.70
C SER A 263 0.05 32.04 7.96
N LYS A 264 1.19 31.44 7.61
CA LYS A 264 2.21 32.10 6.77
C LYS A 264 1.64 32.48 5.40
N GLU A 265 0.73 31.67 4.88
CA GLU A 265 0.05 31.93 3.61
C GLU A 265 -0.85 33.17 3.69
N ALA A 266 -1.61 33.35 4.78
CA ALA A 266 -2.41 34.55 4.99
C ALA A 266 -1.52 35.80 5.09
N ALA A 267 -0.42 35.72 5.84
CA ALA A 267 0.55 36.82 5.94
C ALA A 267 1.15 37.22 4.57
N ARG A 268 1.43 36.24 3.70
CA ARG A 268 1.92 36.51 2.32
C ARG A 268 0.91 37.26 1.46
N ILE A 269 -0.39 36.97 1.60
CA ILE A 269 -1.44 37.68 0.88
C ILE A 269 -1.57 39.12 1.40
N ALA A 270 -1.57 39.31 2.72
CA ALA A 270 -1.71 40.62 3.34
C ALA A 270 -0.53 41.57 3.04
N GLY A 271 0.69 41.03 2.94
CA GLY A 271 1.90 41.78 2.61
C GLY A 271 2.05 42.16 1.12
N GLY A 272 1.00 41.98 0.29
CA GLY A 272 1.05 42.29 -1.14
C GLY A 272 1.86 41.31 -1.97
N GLY A 273 2.36 40.21 -1.40
CA GLY A 273 3.21 39.23 -2.08
C GLY A 273 2.52 38.46 -3.21
N VAL A 274 1.24 38.71 -3.46
CA VAL A 274 0.49 38.13 -4.57
C VAL A 274 -0.61 39.07 -5.11
N LEU A 275 -0.79 40.31 -4.64
CA LEU A 275 -1.84 41.19 -5.18
C LEU A 275 -1.38 41.92 -6.44
#